data_AF-A0A927VBL5-F1
#
_entry.id   AF-A0A927VBL5-F1
#
_cell.length_a   1.000
_cell.length_b   1.000
_cell.length_c   1.000
_cell.angle_alpha   90.00
_cell.angle_beta   90.00
_cell.angle_gamma   90.00
#
_symmetry.space_group_name_H-M   'P 1'
#
loop_
_entity.id
_entity.type
_entity.pdbx_description
1 polymer ?
#
loop_
_entity_poly.entity_id
_entity_poly.type
_entity_poly.pdbx_seq_one_letter_code
_entity_poly.pdbx_strand_id
1 'polypeptide(L)'
;MRKKVLLMLVVSMFVILLSGCGNANGDKTTEAVIEMSTTENVTTVDATTEAKTEAIESTEVTTEVIQATDNKISVVGDGLKETHEYYENMYRDVLNSNYKIVTGGMDSYEYSEGTSGVGEVVMGGNENAMDTIGYTFIDSNNDGIAELIIGAIYEEKNGKYFGEYIYSVYTYDVMPQLILEGWSRNRCFLLDDGTFYTEGSSGAMYSVFENYKLGANETELTCMDYYFTKEKDETFEEYGFYHNTTGEWDISVSEELSEEKYWDIAAAYSERTITLEFTPFAKYEYVENEVGSKEVSIEWITKDELHESQMGNFVAETSEYEVIAAIIAHENIMNLKILSLTYEDVDDMGNAIFSTEVLYTYGDFEAGNPFAITITMNGTIPSYGISYETADGVTHYYAISESGMDGSALLVEFKQK
;
A
#
# COMPACT_ATOMS: atom_id res chain seq x y z
N MET A 1 6.34 -35.70 24.33
CA MET A 1 6.36 -36.50 23.07
C MET A 1 5.30 -35.90 22.16
N ARG A 2 5.67 -35.02 21.22
CA ARG A 2 5.79 -35.28 19.77
C ARG A 2 4.48 -35.89 19.21
N LYS A 3 3.78 -35.26 18.28
CA LYS A 3 4.29 -34.92 16.93
C LYS A 3 3.75 -33.60 16.40
N LYS A 4 4.69 -32.77 15.93
CA LYS A 4 4.51 -31.73 14.92
C LYS A 4 4.31 -32.44 13.57
N VAL A 5 3.32 -32.03 12.77
CA VAL A 5 3.27 -32.36 11.34
C VAL A 5 3.79 -31.15 10.60
N LEU A 6 4.96 -31.35 10.01
CA LEU A 6 5.68 -30.44 9.12
C LEU A 6 5.00 -30.58 7.74
N LEU A 7 4.26 -29.57 7.28
CA LEU A 7 3.85 -29.49 5.89
C LEU A 7 4.99 -28.84 5.11
N MET A 8 5.74 -29.67 4.42
CA MET A 8 6.88 -29.27 3.58
C MET A 8 6.31 -28.87 2.22
N LEU A 9 6.15 -27.57 1.98
CA LEU A 9 5.79 -27.02 0.68
C LEU A 9 7.04 -27.04 -0.21
N VAL A 10 7.04 -27.96 -1.18
CA VAL A 10 8.09 -28.08 -2.19
C VAL A 10 7.86 -26.96 -3.20
N VAL A 11 8.71 -25.92 -3.13
CA VAL A 11 8.81 -24.88 -4.17
C VAL A 11 9.39 -25.53 -5.42
N SER A 12 8.54 -25.76 -6.42
CA SER A 12 8.98 -26.18 -7.75
C SER A 12 9.50 -24.97 -8.51
N MET A 13 10.81 -24.81 -8.49
CA MET A 13 11.59 -23.89 -9.30
C MET A 13 11.34 -24.19 -10.80
N PHE A 14 10.57 -23.35 -11.49
CA PHE A 14 10.49 -23.41 -12.94
C PHE A 14 11.80 -22.89 -13.54
N VAL A 15 12.64 -23.82 -13.97
CA VAL A 15 13.75 -23.57 -14.88
C VAL A 15 13.17 -23.15 -16.23
N ILE A 16 13.41 -21.90 -16.63
CA ILE A 16 13.17 -21.43 -18.00
C ILE A 16 14.14 -22.20 -18.91
N LEU A 17 13.63 -23.25 -19.57
CA LEU A 17 14.32 -23.89 -20.68
C LEU A 17 14.15 -23.03 -21.94
N LEU A 18 15.20 -22.27 -22.25
CA LEU A 18 15.42 -21.74 -23.59
C LEU A 18 15.58 -22.92 -24.57
N SER A 19 14.72 -22.96 -25.58
CA SER A 19 14.87 -23.75 -26.81
C SER A 19 14.20 -22.92 -27.90
N GLY A 20 14.92 -22.29 -28.83
CA GLY A 20 15.75 -22.89 -29.88
C GLY A 20 15.25 -22.24 -31.19
N CYS A 21 16.05 -21.92 -32.18
CA CYS A 21 16.73 -22.91 -33.01
C CYS A 21 17.89 -22.28 -33.80
N GLY A 22 19.06 -22.92 -33.69
CA GLY A 22 20.09 -22.94 -34.73
C GLY A 22 19.83 -24.10 -35.69
N ASN A 23 20.22 -23.91 -36.94
CA ASN A 23 19.83 -24.71 -38.11
C ASN A 23 20.70 -25.98 -38.34
N ALA A 24 20.04 -27.02 -38.86
CA ALA A 24 20.46 -28.10 -39.77
C ALA A 24 21.75 -28.91 -39.53
N ASN A 25 21.60 -30.22 -39.25
CA ASN A 25 21.86 -31.32 -40.22
C ASN A 25 21.80 -32.71 -39.56
N GLY A 26 21.21 -33.71 -40.26
CA GLY A 26 21.75 -35.08 -40.26
C GLY A 26 20.90 -36.24 -39.70
N ASP A 27 20.00 -36.76 -40.53
CA ASP A 27 19.77 -38.18 -40.88
C ASP A 27 19.19 -39.20 -39.85
N LYS A 28 18.02 -39.75 -40.23
CA LYS A 28 17.49 -41.16 -40.12
C LYS A 28 17.43 -41.81 -38.71
N THR A 29 16.36 -42.49 -38.28
CA THR A 29 15.53 -43.49 -38.97
C THR A 29 14.35 -43.93 -38.08
N THR A 30 13.29 -44.43 -38.74
CA THR A 30 12.28 -45.44 -38.32
C THR A 30 11.14 -45.08 -37.37
N GLU A 31 9.95 -45.11 -37.98
CA GLU A 31 8.60 -45.19 -37.43
C GLU A 31 8.35 -46.47 -36.60
N ALA A 32 7.46 -46.35 -35.61
CA ALA A 32 6.58 -47.44 -35.20
C ALA A 32 5.20 -46.84 -34.85
N VAL A 33 4.28 -47.03 -35.78
CA VAL A 33 2.83 -46.88 -35.64
C VAL A 33 2.31 -48.00 -34.73
N ILE A 34 1.45 -47.67 -33.76
CA ILE A 34 0.42 -48.59 -33.26
C ILE A 34 -0.89 -47.80 -33.11
N GLU A 35 -1.77 -48.00 -34.09
CA GLU A 35 -3.22 -47.83 -33.99
C GLU A 35 -3.85 -49.18 -33.62
N MET A 36 -4.92 -49.14 -32.80
CA MET A 36 -6.10 -50.02 -32.78
C MET A 36 -6.70 -49.96 -31.36
N SER A 37 -8.01 -50.03 -31.09
CA SER A 37 -9.26 -49.92 -31.86
C SER A 37 -10.40 -50.20 -30.87
N THR A 38 -11.52 -49.49 -31.00
CA THR A 38 -12.92 -49.93 -30.80
C THR A 38 -13.34 -50.65 -29.50
N THR A 39 -14.39 -50.19 -28.82
CA THR A 39 -15.78 -50.66 -29.08
C THR A 39 -16.81 -49.84 -28.29
N GLU A 40 -17.97 -49.66 -28.92
CA GLU A 40 -19.20 -49.05 -28.40
C GLU A 40 -19.84 -49.85 -27.25
N ASN A 41 -20.64 -49.17 -26.42
CA ASN A 41 -21.92 -49.71 -26.00
C ASN A 41 -22.94 -48.60 -25.76
N VAL A 42 -23.95 -48.58 -26.62
CA VAL A 42 -25.20 -47.83 -26.47
C VAL A 42 -26.10 -48.58 -25.50
N THR A 43 -26.73 -47.89 -24.55
CA THR A 43 -27.96 -48.37 -23.92
C THR A 43 -28.89 -47.21 -23.68
N THR A 44 -29.98 -47.21 -24.45
CA THR A 44 -31.14 -46.35 -24.30
C THR A 44 -32.01 -46.87 -23.16
N VAL A 45 -32.47 -45.97 -22.27
CA VAL A 45 -33.66 -46.19 -21.45
C VAL A 45 -34.46 -44.88 -21.42
N ASP A 46 -35.58 -44.89 -22.13
CA ASP A 46 -36.67 -43.94 -22.02
C ASP A 46 -37.36 -44.09 -20.65
N ALA A 47 -37.55 -42.98 -19.95
CA ALA A 47 -38.58 -42.83 -18.93
C ALA A 47 -39.11 -41.40 -18.97
N THR A 48 -40.27 -41.25 -19.58
CA THR A 48 -41.12 -40.06 -19.58
C THR A 48 -41.68 -39.81 -18.18
N THR A 49 -41.53 -38.60 -17.67
CA THR A 49 -42.45 -38.05 -16.66
C THR A 49 -42.56 -36.54 -16.87
N GLU A 50 -43.75 -36.11 -17.30
CA GLU A 50 -44.16 -34.71 -17.39
C GLU A 50 -44.30 -34.14 -15.97
N ALA A 51 -43.68 -32.99 -15.71
CA ALA A 51 -44.08 -32.08 -14.65
C ALA A 51 -44.04 -30.65 -15.17
N LYS A 52 -45.18 -29.98 -14.95
CA LYS A 52 -45.58 -28.68 -15.47
C LYS A 52 -44.63 -27.55 -15.08
N THR A 53 -44.39 -26.72 -16.08
CA THR A 53 -43.98 -25.32 -16.05
C THR A 53 -44.85 -24.49 -15.09
N GLU A 54 -44.23 -23.80 -14.14
CA GLU A 54 -44.68 -22.50 -13.65
C GLU A 54 -43.55 -21.51 -13.91
N ALA A 55 -43.83 -20.58 -14.83
CA ALA A 55 -42.95 -19.48 -15.17
C ALA A 55 -42.86 -18.54 -13.97
N ILE A 56 -41.65 -18.38 -13.43
CA ILE A 56 -41.31 -17.19 -12.66
C ILE A 56 -40.75 -16.21 -13.67
N GLU A 57 -41.51 -15.13 -13.84
CA GLU A 57 -41.24 -14.00 -14.71
C GLU A 57 -39.81 -13.51 -14.46
N SER A 58 -38.97 -13.64 -15.47
CA SER A 58 -37.62 -13.07 -15.50
C SER A 58 -37.76 -11.56 -15.43
N THR A 59 -37.54 -10.98 -14.25
CA THR A 59 -37.28 -9.56 -14.13
C THR A 59 -35.95 -9.31 -14.83
N GLU A 60 -36.00 -8.79 -16.07
CA GLU A 60 -34.84 -8.17 -16.73
C GLU A 60 -34.30 -7.09 -15.80
N VAL A 61 -33.25 -7.43 -15.06
CA VAL A 61 -32.40 -6.42 -14.42
C VAL A 61 -31.55 -5.85 -15.53
N THR A 62 -31.87 -4.63 -15.92
CA THR A 62 -31.13 -3.85 -16.90
C THR A 62 -29.67 -3.77 -16.46
N THR A 63 -28.80 -4.35 -17.28
CA THR A 63 -27.35 -4.19 -17.23
C THR A 63 -27.02 -2.71 -17.39
N GLU A 64 -26.63 -2.03 -16.31
CA GLU A 64 -25.79 -0.85 -16.45
C GLU A 64 -24.42 -1.35 -16.90
N VAL A 65 -24.21 -1.30 -18.22
CA VAL A 65 -22.90 -1.36 -18.84
C VAL A 65 -22.03 -0.34 -18.14
N ILE A 66 -20.84 -0.74 -17.67
CA ILE A 66 -19.80 0.13 -17.10
C ILE A 66 -19.64 1.33 -18.06
N GLN A 67 -20.23 2.46 -17.70
CA GLN A 67 -20.11 3.68 -18.48
C GLN A 67 -18.90 4.42 -17.94
N ALA A 68 -17.94 4.69 -18.82
CA ALA A 68 -16.89 5.65 -18.56
C ALA A 68 -17.56 6.99 -18.19
N THR A 69 -17.47 7.37 -16.92
CA THR A 69 -17.74 8.75 -16.50
C THR A 69 -16.57 9.60 -16.99
N ASP A 70 -16.85 10.79 -17.53
CA ASP A 70 -15.87 11.82 -17.93
C ASP A 70 -15.12 12.41 -16.70
N ASN A 71 -14.60 11.56 -15.83
CA ASN A 71 -13.71 11.93 -14.73
C ASN A 71 -12.30 11.98 -15.30
N LYS A 72 -11.94 13.12 -15.89
CA LYS A 72 -10.59 13.32 -16.41
C LYS A 72 -9.62 13.42 -15.23
N ILE A 73 -8.82 12.38 -15.03
CA ILE A 73 -7.73 12.33 -14.05
C ILE A 73 -6.79 13.52 -14.26
N SER A 74 -6.44 14.21 -13.18
CA SER A 74 -5.58 15.38 -13.22
C SER A 74 -4.18 15.02 -12.71
N VAL A 75 -3.20 15.07 -13.60
CA VAL A 75 -1.79 14.86 -13.26
C VAL A 75 -1.18 16.18 -12.82
N VAL A 76 -0.30 16.16 -11.81
CA VAL A 76 0.46 17.35 -11.39
C VAL A 76 1.24 17.92 -12.59
N GLY A 77 0.93 19.18 -12.94
CA GLY A 77 1.44 19.86 -14.14
C GLY A 77 0.37 20.21 -15.18
N ASP A 78 -0.83 19.62 -15.13
CA ASP A 78 -1.94 19.89 -16.06
C ASP A 78 -2.94 20.95 -15.50
N GLY A 79 -2.42 22.06 -14.97
CA GLY A 79 -3.22 23.20 -14.50
C GLY A 79 -3.59 23.22 -13.01
N LEU A 80 -3.05 22.28 -12.22
CA LEU A 80 -3.06 22.34 -10.75
C LEU A 80 -2.20 23.52 -10.26
N LYS A 81 -2.59 24.11 -9.12
CA LYS A 81 -1.99 25.35 -8.56
C LYS A 81 -0.61 25.14 -7.92
N GLU A 82 -0.08 23.92 -7.93
CA GLU A 82 1.10 23.48 -7.17
C GLU A 82 2.11 22.72 -8.05
N THR A 83 3.39 22.75 -7.64
CA THR A 83 4.53 22.22 -8.41
C THR A 83 4.90 20.79 -8.01
N HIS A 84 5.64 20.08 -8.86
CA HIS A 84 6.17 18.74 -8.54
C HIS A 84 6.95 18.71 -7.22
N GLU A 85 7.76 19.76 -6.96
CA GLU A 85 8.54 19.94 -5.73
C GLU A 85 7.66 20.01 -4.47
N TYR A 86 6.44 20.58 -4.56
CA TYR A 86 5.52 20.62 -3.43
C TYR A 86 5.13 19.21 -2.97
N TYR A 87 4.74 18.35 -3.91
CA TYR A 87 4.35 16.97 -3.59
C TYR A 87 5.54 16.09 -3.21
N GLU A 88 6.72 16.32 -3.78
CA GLU A 88 7.96 15.67 -3.30
C GLU A 88 8.30 16.06 -1.86
N ASN A 89 7.96 17.29 -1.44
CA ASN A 89 8.13 17.72 -0.05
C ASN A 89 7.08 17.06 0.86
N MET A 90 5.83 17.07 0.43
CA MET A 90 4.69 16.50 1.16
C MET A 90 4.87 15.00 1.42
N TYR A 91 5.35 14.24 0.44
CA TYR A 91 5.53 12.78 0.53
C TYR A 91 6.97 12.34 0.79
N ARG A 92 7.83 13.25 1.28
CA ARG A 92 9.28 13.06 1.34
C ARG A 92 9.69 11.83 2.14
N ASP A 93 9.03 11.53 3.25
CA ASP A 93 9.33 10.35 4.08
C ASP A 93 9.17 9.06 3.30
N VAL A 94 8.06 8.93 2.58
CA VAL A 94 7.75 7.77 1.74
C VAL A 94 8.75 7.65 0.59
N LEU A 95 9.06 8.77 -0.08
CA LEU A 95 10.02 8.81 -1.19
C LEU A 95 11.43 8.44 -0.75
N ASN A 96 11.91 9.00 0.38
CA ASN A 96 13.22 8.67 0.94
C ASN A 96 13.33 7.23 1.39
N SER A 97 12.28 6.69 2.03
CA SER A 97 12.25 5.29 2.44
C SER A 97 12.39 4.36 1.23
N ASN A 98 11.58 4.57 0.20
CA ASN A 98 11.67 3.79 -1.04
C ASN A 98 13.03 3.98 -1.73
N TYR A 99 13.56 5.21 -1.80
CA TYR A 99 14.89 5.45 -2.34
C TYR A 99 15.97 4.65 -1.60
N LYS A 100 15.93 4.57 -0.26
CA LYS A 100 16.87 3.76 0.53
C LYS A 100 16.76 2.28 0.21
N ILE A 101 15.54 1.73 0.09
CA ILE A 101 15.32 0.33 -0.29
C ILE A 101 15.90 0.05 -1.69
N VAL A 102 15.59 0.92 -2.66
CA VAL A 102 16.03 0.77 -4.04
C VAL A 102 17.55 0.88 -4.17
N THR A 103 18.18 1.79 -3.42
CA THR A 103 19.65 1.98 -3.44
C THR A 103 20.42 0.92 -2.67
N GLY A 104 19.92 0.50 -1.51
CA GLY A 104 20.58 -0.52 -0.71
C GLY A 104 20.36 -1.94 -1.23
N GLY A 105 19.31 -2.16 -2.02
CA GLY A 105 19.01 -3.44 -2.66
C GLY A 105 18.64 -4.53 -1.65
N MET A 106 18.88 -5.79 -2.04
CA MET A 106 18.49 -6.98 -1.26
C MET A 106 19.02 -6.96 0.19
N ASP A 107 20.24 -6.48 0.43
CA ASP A 107 20.87 -6.53 1.75
C ASP A 107 20.29 -5.50 2.73
N SER A 108 19.55 -4.52 2.23
CA SER A 108 18.96 -3.43 3.02
C SER A 108 17.45 -3.54 3.21
N TYR A 109 16.82 -4.52 2.56
CA TYR A 109 15.38 -4.62 2.56
C TYR A 109 14.86 -5.18 3.89
N GLU A 110 14.15 -4.34 4.62
CA GLU A 110 13.28 -4.73 5.72
C GLU A 110 11.84 -4.44 5.30
N TYR A 111 10.96 -5.41 5.52
CA TYR A 111 9.55 -5.26 5.17
C TYR A 111 8.90 -4.17 6.02
N SER A 112 8.20 -3.27 5.37
CA SER A 112 7.23 -2.37 5.98
C SER A 112 6.02 -2.18 5.06
N GLU A 113 4.92 -1.67 5.61
CA GLU A 113 3.71 -1.44 4.84
C GLU A 113 3.99 -0.59 3.59
N GLY A 114 3.43 -0.99 2.45
CA GLY A 114 3.59 -0.27 1.18
C GLY A 114 4.90 -0.53 0.44
N THR A 115 5.75 -1.43 0.93
CA THR A 115 7.06 -1.75 0.32
C THR A 115 7.12 -3.11 -0.37
N SER A 116 6.06 -3.94 -0.33
CA SER A 116 6.07 -5.31 -0.86
C SER A 116 6.53 -5.37 -2.32
N GLY A 117 5.95 -4.53 -3.17
CA GLY A 117 6.26 -4.50 -4.60
C GLY A 117 7.69 -4.09 -4.90
N VAL A 118 8.16 -3.01 -4.27
CA VAL A 118 9.56 -2.55 -4.38
C VAL A 118 10.52 -3.59 -3.83
N GLY A 119 10.17 -4.19 -2.69
CA GLY A 119 10.88 -5.27 -2.02
C GLY A 119 11.09 -6.49 -2.91
N GLU A 120 10.05 -6.96 -3.59
CA GLU A 120 10.16 -8.07 -4.54
C GLU A 120 11.14 -7.78 -5.68
N VAL A 121 11.16 -6.55 -6.20
CA VAL A 121 12.08 -6.14 -7.27
C VAL A 121 13.53 -6.18 -6.79
N VAL A 122 13.82 -5.60 -5.63
CA VAL A 122 15.20 -5.55 -5.10
C VAL A 122 15.66 -6.92 -4.61
N MET A 123 14.79 -7.72 -3.98
CA MET A 123 15.08 -9.09 -3.59
C MET A 123 15.24 -10.03 -4.79
N GLY A 124 14.58 -9.71 -5.90
CA GLY A 124 14.77 -10.38 -7.19
C GLY A 124 16.14 -10.12 -7.84
N GLY A 125 16.96 -9.24 -7.25
CA GLY A 125 18.30 -8.94 -7.73
C GLY A 125 18.34 -8.00 -8.94
N ASN A 126 17.34 -7.12 -9.09
CA ASN A 126 17.34 -6.13 -10.15
C ASN A 126 18.40 -5.04 -9.90
N GLU A 127 19.54 -5.15 -10.59
CA GLU A 127 20.65 -4.17 -10.48
C GLU A 127 20.29 -2.78 -11.02
N ASN A 128 19.21 -2.63 -11.79
CA ASN A 128 18.72 -1.37 -12.35
C ASN A 128 17.44 -0.89 -11.65
N ALA A 129 17.24 -1.24 -10.38
CA ALA A 129 16.04 -0.86 -9.62
C ALA A 129 15.82 0.68 -9.62
N MET A 130 16.90 1.47 -9.59
CA MET A 130 16.85 2.94 -9.66
C MET A 130 16.22 3.49 -10.96
N ASP A 131 16.37 2.78 -12.09
CA ASP A 131 15.83 3.20 -13.38
C ASP A 131 14.46 2.56 -13.69
N THR A 132 14.15 1.45 -13.01
CA THR A 132 12.96 0.62 -13.27
C THR A 132 11.85 0.80 -12.23
N ILE A 133 12.11 1.58 -11.19
CA ILE A 133 11.13 1.99 -10.19
C ILE A 133 11.08 3.52 -10.18
N GLY A 134 9.88 4.07 -10.17
CA GLY A 134 9.67 5.50 -10.09
C GLY A 134 8.41 5.87 -9.35
N TYR A 135 8.13 7.16 -9.31
CA TYR A 135 6.97 7.74 -8.65
C TYR A 135 6.28 8.79 -9.52
N THR A 136 5.01 9.03 -9.26
CA THR A 136 4.21 10.07 -9.91
C THR A 136 3.15 10.60 -8.95
N PHE A 137 2.57 11.74 -9.26
CA PHE A 137 1.55 12.40 -8.45
C PHE A 137 0.28 12.62 -9.27
N ILE A 138 -0.82 12.04 -8.82
CA ILE A 138 -2.09 12.02 -9.54
C ILE A 138 -3.22 12.32 -8.57
N ASP A 139 -4.00 13.35 -8.85
CA ASP A 139 -5.28 13.60 -8.16
C ASP A 139 -6.33 12.66 -8.77
N SER A 140 -6.48 11.49 -8.14
CA SER A 140 -7.34 10.41 -8.64
C SER A 140 -8.80 10.60 -8.23
N ASN A 141 -9.05 11.21 -7.06
CA ASN A 141 -10.38 11.44 -6.51
C ASN A 141 -10.95 12.84 -6.83
N ASN A 142 -10.16 13.73 -7.43
CA ASN A 142 -10.48 15.12 -7.77
C ASN A 142 -10.80 16.00 -6.55
N ASP A 143 -10.15 15.77 -5.42
CA ASP A 143 -10.28 16.63 -4.24
C ASP A 143 -9.28 17.81 -4.21
N GLY A 144 -8.34 17.82 -5.16
CA GLY A 144 -7.32 18.86 -5.31
C GLY A 144 -6.00 18.55 -4.62
N ILE A 145 -5.86 17.39 -3.96
CA ILE A 145 -4.62 16.87 -3.39
C ILE A 145 -4.22 15.64 -4.22
N ALA A 146 -3.02 15.66 -4.80
CA ALA A 146 -2.56 14.53 -5.60
C ALA A 146 -2.05 13.37 -4.74
N GLU A 147 -2.51 12.15 -5.02
CA GLU A 147 -1.96 10.92 -4.47
C GLU A 147 -0.54 10.64 -5.01
N LEU A 148 0.34 10.16 -4.15
CA LEU A 148 1.63 9.57 -4.54
C LEU A 148 1.41 8.13 -5.02
N ILE A 149 1.89 7.82 -6.21
CA ILE A 149 1.93 6.46 -6.77
C ILE A 149 3.38 6.05 -6.98
N ILE A 150 3.80 4.94 -6.36
CA ILE A 150 5.07 4.26 -6.63
C ILE A 150 4.80 3.10 -7.59
N GLY A 151 5.57 3.00 -8.68
CA GLY A 151 5.29 2.03 -9.73
C GLY A 151 6.49 1.60 -10.56
N ALA A 152 6.24 0.62 -11.42
CA ALA A 152 7.23 0.05 -12.31
C ALA A 152 7.37 0.88 -13.60
N ILE A 153 8.60 1.02 -14.07
CA ILE A 153 8.93 1.62 -15.36
C ILE A 153 9.34 0.50 -16.33
N TYR A 154 8.66 0.45 -17.47
CA TYR A 154 8.89 -0.55 -18.52
C TYR A 154 9.42 0.06 -19.82
N GLU A 155 9.10 1.33 -20.08
CA GLU A 155 9.47 2.01 -21.31
C GLU A 155 10.08 3.39 -21.01
N GLU A 156 11.19 3.71 -21.68
CA GLU A 156 11.67 5.09 -21.82
C GLU A 156 11.42 5.57 -23.25
N LYS A 157 10.76 6.73 -23.39
CA LYS A 157 10.51 7.37 -24.68
C LYS A 157 10.73 8.87 -24.61
N ASN A 158 11.70 9.36 -25.37
CA ASN A 158 12.07 10.78 -25.43
C ASN A 158 12.42 11.38 -24.04
N GLY A 159 13.08 10.59 -23.17
CA GLY A 159 13.47 11.03 -21.83
C GLY A 159 12.34 11.06 -20.79
N LYS A 160 11.17 10.51 -21.14
CA LYS A 160 10.04 10.24 -20.24
C LYS A 160 9.92 8.74 -19.99
N TYR A 161 9.41 8.35 -18.83
CA TYR A 161 9.41 6.96 -18.35
C TYR A 161 7.99 6.53 -18.08
N PHE A 162 7.64 5.34 -18.54
CA PHE A 162 6.26 4.90 -18.60
C PHE A 162 6.09 3.49 -18.04
N GLY A 163 4.96 3.27 -17.41
CA GLY A 163 4.50 1.95 -16.96
C GLY A 163 3.08 2.02 -16.42
N GLU A 164 2.50 0.87 -16.13
CA GLU A 164 1.10 0.73 -15.68
C GLU A 164 1.00 0.07 -14.31
N TYR A 165 2.07 -0.59 -13.87
CA TYR A 165 2.06 -1.41 -12.68
C TYR A 165 2.38 -0.61 -11.43
N ILE A 166 1.49 -0.68 -10.44
CA ILE A 166 1.57 0.07 -9.20
C ILE A 166 2.08 -0.85 -8.07
N TYR A 167 3.08 -0.37 -7.33
CA TYR A 167 3.60 -1.01 -6.13
C TYR A 167 2.93 -0.49 -4.86
N SER A 168 2.66 0.80 -4.78
CA SER A 168 1.91 1.38 -3.67
C SER A 168 1.31 2.74 -4.02
N VAL A 169 0.22 3.09 -3.33
CA VAL A 169 -0.47 4.38 -3.46
C VAL A 169 -0.68 4.98 -2.08
N TYR A 170 -0.41 6.28 -1.96
CA TYR A 170 -0.58 7.04 -0.74
C TYR A 170 -1.43 8.28 -0.99
N THR A 171 -2.44 8.50 -0.16
CA THR A 171 -3.16 9.78 -0.09
C THR A 171 -2.60 10.63 1.06
N TYR A 172 -3.02 11.88 1.14
CA TYR A 172 -2.54 12.83 2.14
C TYR A 172 -3.70 13.51 2.86
N ASP A 173 -3.71 13.40 4.19
CA ASP A 173 -4.58 14.17 5.08
C ASP A 173 -3.70 15.08 5.95
N VAL A 174 -3.21 14.53 7.07
CA VAL A 174 -2.25 15.20 7.98
C VAL A 174 -0.82 14.72 7.72
N MET A 175 -0.69 13.50 7.21
CA MET A 175 0.55 12.84 6.83
C MET A 175 0.23 11.79 5.74
N PRO A 176 1.23 11.28 5.00
CA PRO A 176 0.99 10.25 4.00
C PRO A 176 0.34 9.00 4.62
N GLN A 177 -0.74 8.52 4.00
CA GLN A 177 -1.45 7.29 4.39
C GLN A 177 -1.42 6.30 3.23
N LEU A 178 -0.95 5.08 3.47
CA LEU A 178 -1.00 4.00 2.48
C LEU A 178 -2.46 3.60 2.27
N ILE A 179 -2.92 3.59 1.01
CA ILE A 179 -4.28 3.19 0.66
C ILE A 179 -4.33 1.94 -0.22
N LEU A 180 -3.24 1.62 -0.92
CA LEU A 180 -3.16 0.46 -1.80
C LEU A 180 -1.73 -0.06 -1.87
N GLU A 181 -1.57 -1.38 -1.89
CA GLU A 181 -0.28 -2.05 -2.03
C GLU A 181 -0.34 -3.20 -3.04
N GLY A 182 0.64 -3.25 -3.95
CA GLY A 182 0.74 -4.22 -5.02
C GLY A 182 2.06 -4.99 -5.05
N TRP A 183 2.01 -6.25 -5.48
CA TRP A 183 3.13 -7.18 -5.66
C TRP A 183 2.77 -8.30 -6.64
N SER A 184 3.70 -9.16 -7.01
CA SER A 184 3.58 -10.15 -8.10
C SER A 184 2.28 -10.98 -8.14
N ARG A 185 1.65 -11.21 -6.97
CA ARG A 185 0.41 -11.98 -6.81
C ARG A 185 -0.81 -11.14 -6.42
N ASN A 186 -0.64 -9.83 -6.27
CA ASN A 186 -1.69 -8.84 -6.09
C ASN A 186 -1.32 -7.63 -6.95
N ARG A 187 -1.70 -7.66 -8.22
CA ARG A 187 -1.29 -6.66 -9.20
C ARG A 187 -2.20 -5.45 -9.12
N CYS A 188 -1.66 -4.23 -9.12
CA CYS A 188 -2.46 -3.00 -8.99
C CYS A 188 -2.26 -2.08 -10.20
N PHE A 189 -3.34 -1.43 -10.63
CA PHE A 189 -3.40 -0.54 -11.79
C PHE A 189 -4.33 0.65 -11.52
N LEU A 190 -4.09 1.77 -12.21
CA LEU A 190 -5.02 2.90 -12.26
C LEU A 190 -5.88 2.79 -13.53
N LEU A 191 -7.18 3.01 -13.42
CA LEU A 191 -8.12 3.04 -14.55
C LEU A 191 -8.34 4.46 -15.07
N ASP A 192 -8.95 4.56 -16.25
CA ASP A 192 -9.23 5.82 -16.96
C ASP A 192 -10.23 6.78 -16.28
N ASP A 193 -10.94 6.33 -15.24
CA ASP A 193 -11.93 7.10 -14.46
C ASP A 193 -11.44 7.48 -13.04
N GLY A 194 -10.19 7.15 -12.71
CA GLY A 194 -9.57 7.42 -11.42
C GLY A 194 -9.74 6.32 -10.37
N THR A 195 -10.40 5.19 -10.69
CA THR A 195 -10.48 4.06 -9.77
C THR A 195 -9.27 3.14 -9.88
N PHE A 196 -9.01 2.36 -8.83
CA PHE A 196 -7.92 1.41 -8.77
C PHE A 196 -8.42 0.00 -9.04
N TYR A 197 -7.75 -0.69 -9.97
CA TYR A 197 -8.04 -2.07 -10.32
C TYR A 197 -6.96 -3.00 -9.75
N THR A 198 -7.37 -4.08 -9.08
CA THR A 198 -6.45 -5.09 -8.56
C THR A 198 -6.74 -6.48 -9.10
N GLU A 199 -5.69 -7.28 -9.27
CA GLU A 199 -5.76 -8.67 -9.70
C GLU A 199 -4.94 -9.56 -8.75
N GLY A 200 -5.63 -10.30 -7.91
CA GLY A 200 -5.06 -11.26 -6.98
C GLY A 200 -5.11 -12.70 -7.48
N SER A 201 -4.13 -13.52 -7.07
CA SER A 201 -4.21 -14.97 -7.26
C SER A 201 -3.76 -15.71 -6.02
N SER A 202 -4.58 -16.65 -5.54
CA SER A 202 -4.28 -17.56 -4.41
C SER A 202 -3.91 -19.00 -4.83
N GLY A 203 -3.64 -19.23 -6.13
CA GLY A 203 -3.36 -20.55 -6.70
C GLY A 203 -4.08 -20.77 -8.03
N ALA A 204 -3.95 -21.95 -8.61
CA ALA A 204 -4.49 -22.24 -9.95
C ALA A 204 -6.02 -22.13 -10.04
N MET A 205 -6.74 -22.27 -8.92
CA MET A 205 -8.20 -22.22 -8.86
C MET A 205 -8.75 -20.96 -8.20
N TYR A 206 -7.88 -20.11 -7.61
CA TYR A 206 -8.29 -18.95 -6.83
C TYR A 206 -7.77 -17.68 -7.50
N SER A 207 -8.69 -16.99 -8.16
CA SER A 207 -8.48 -15.69 -8.76
C SER A 207 -9.42 -14.71 -8.10
N VAL A 208 -8.94 -13.50 -7.89
CA VAL A 208 -9.75 -12.37 -7.42
C VAL A 208 -9.37 -11.16 -8.28
N PHE A 209 -10.34 -10.33 -8.58
CA PHE A 209 -10.06 -8.99 -9.07
C PHE A 209 -11.08 -8.00 -8.53
N GLU A 210 -10.62 -6.79 -8.26
CA GLU A 210 -11.38 -5.80 -7.53
C GLU A 210 -11.25 -4.42 -8.16
N ASN A 211 -12.29 -3.62 -8.01
CA ASN A 211 -12.30 -2.21 -8.39
C ASN A 211 -12.57 -1.36 -7.14
N TYR A 212 -11.71 -0.39 -6.87
CA TYR A 212 -11.73 0.44 -5.67
C TYR A 212 -11.77 1.92 -6.02
N LYS A 213 -12.51 2.69 -5.22
CA LYS A 213 -12.58 4.13 -5.36
C LYS A 213 -12.14 4.82 -4.07
N LEU A 214 -11.32 5.85 -4.22
CA LEU A 214 -11.05 6.81 -3.16
C LEU A 214 -12.11 7.91 -3.19
N GLY A 215 -12.77 8.16 -2.05
CA GLY A 215 -13.66 9.31 -1.90
C GLY A 215 -12.88 10.62 -1.70
N ALA A 216 -13.54 11.75 -1.91
CA ALA A 216 -12.92 13.06 -1.70
C ALA A 216 -12.69 13.31 -0.19
N ASN A 217 -11.45 13.63 0.20
CA ASN A 217 -11.03 13.75 1.60
C ASN A 217 -11.20 12.45 2.43
N GLU A 218 -11.20 11.29 1.79
CA GLU A 218 -11.19 9.99 2.47
C GLU A 218 -9.78 9.39 2.43
N THR A 219 -9.45 8.58 3.44
CA THR A 219 -8.17 7.87 3.53
C THR A 219 -8.31 6.36 3.41
N GLU A 220 -9.52 5.88 3.09
CA GLU A 220 -9.83 4.47 2.90
C GLU A 220 -10.47 4.26 1.54
N LEU A 221 -10.14 3.13 0.90
CA LEU A 221 -10.74 2.74 -0.37
C LEU A 221 -12.12 2.10 -0.16
N THR A 222 -13.09 2.54 -0.94
CA THR A 222 -14.38 1.88 -1.06
C THR A 222 -14.32 0.82 -2.17
N CYS A 223 -14.66 -0.43 -1.84
CA CYS A 223 -14.83 -1.48 -2.83
C CYS A 223 -16.08 -1.21 -3.66
N MET A 224 -15.91 -1.08 -4.98
CA MET A 224 -16.99 -0.86 -5.93
C MET A 224 -17.48 -2.19 -6.49
N ASP A 225 -16.52 -3.05 -6.87
CA ASP A 225 -16.80 -4.39 -7.37
C ASP A 225 -15.73 -5.38 -6.86
N TYR A 226 -16.17 -6.58 -6.49
CA TYR A 226 -15.34 -7.66 -5.97
C TYR A 226 -15.68 -8.96 -6.68
N TYR A 227 -14.75 -9.48 -7.48
CA TYR A 227 -14.93 -10.69 -8.26
C TYR A 227 -13.98 -11.76 -7.76
N PHE A 228 -14.47 -12.97 -7.50
CA PHE A 228 -13.61 -14.07 -7.04
C PHE A 228 -14.08 -15.44 -7.51
N THR A 229 -13.17 -16.40 -7.52
CA THR A 229 -13.48 -17.81 -7.69
C THR A 229 -13.47 -18.54 -6.35
N LYS A 230 -14.41 -19.47 -6.15
CA LYS A 230 -14.49 -20.30 -4.94
C LYS A 230 -15.16 -21.63 -5.23
N GLU A 231 -14.83 -22.65 -4.48
CA GLU A 231 -15.52 -23.94 -4.54
C GLU A 231 -17.00 -23.78 -4.21
N LYS A 232 -17.84 -24.52 -4.94
CA LYS A 232 -19.30 -24.50 -4.71
C LYS A 232 -19.69 -25.22 -3.43
N ASP A 233 -18.90 -26.22 -3.04
CA ASP A 233 -19.11 -27.03 -1.85
C ASP A 233 -17.80 -27.65 -1.35
N GLU A 234 -17.90 -28.42 -0.26
CA GLU A 234 -16.79 -29.08 0.41
C GLU A 234 -16.17 -30.25 -0.39
N THR A 235 -16.69 -30.58 -1.59
CA THR A 235 -16.16 -31.67 -2.43
C THR A 235 -14.98 -31.21 -3.27
N PHE A 236 -14.82 -29.90 -3.50
CA PHE A 236 -13.78 -29.31 -4.35
C PHE A 236 -13.80 -29.78 -5.82
N GLU A 237 -14.91 -30.38 -6.27
CA GLU A 237 -15.05 -30.87 -7.65
C GLU A 237 -15.47 -29.76 -8.63
N GLU A 238 -16.25 -28.79 -8.14
CA GLU A 238 -16.72 -27.65 -8.91
C GLU A 238 -16.39 -26.32 -8.22
N TYR A 239 -16.04 -25.33 -9.04
CA TYR A 239 -15.84 -23.96 -8.61
C TYR A 239 -16.84 -23.04 -9.32
N GLY A 240 -17.26 -22.00 -8.61
CA GLY A 240 -18.10 -20.94 -9.12
C GLY A 240 -17.30 -19.65 -9.28
N PHE A 241 -17.89 -18.73 -10.02
CA PHE A 241 -17.41 -17.38 -10.28
C PHE A 241 -18.39 -16.43 -9.65
N TYR A 242 -17.92 -15.57 -8.77
CA TYR A 242 -18.80 -14.79 -7.91
C TYR A 242 -18.47 -13.31 -8.01
N HIS A 243 -19.51 -12.49 -7.80
CA HIS A 243 -19.41 -11.04 -7.74
C HIS A 243 -20.21 -10.49 -6.56
N ASN A 244 -19.65 -9.51 -5.86
CA ASN A 244 -20.37 -8.65 -4.92
C ASN A 244 -19.75 -7.25 -4.87
N THR A 245 -20.41 -6.34 -4.16
CA THR A 245 -19.92 -4.98 -3.91
C THR A 245 -19.59 -4.73 -2.44
N THR A 246 -19.53 -5.79 -1.62
CA THR A 246 -19.19 -5.69 -0.20
C THR A 246 -17.69 -5.81 0.05
N GLY A 247 -16.92 -6.29 -0.95
CA GLY A 247 -15.49 -6.58 -0.81
C GLY A 247 -15.21 -7.87 -0.04
N GLU A 248 -16.22 -8.73 0.17
CA GLU A 248 -16.08 -9.94 0.97
C GLU A 248 -15.92 -11.20 0.11
N TRP A 249 -14.99 -12.08 0.48
CA TRP A 249 -14.85 -13.42 -0.12
C TRP A 249 -15.91 -14.40 0.43
N ASP A 250 -17.19 -14.06 0.26
CA ASP A 250 -18.33 -14.85 0.74
C ASP A 250 -19.41 -15.03 -0.34
N ILE A 251 -19.76 -16.30 -0.60
CA ILE A 251 -20.81 -16.68 -1.56
C ILE A 251 -22.19 -16.20 -1.07
N SER A 252 -22.41 -16.08 0.25
CA SER A 252 -23.72 -15.75 0.80
C SER A 252 -24.20 -14.32 0.48
N VAL A 253 -23.25 -13.43 0.19
CA VAL A 253 -23.48 -12.04 -0.22
C VAL A 253 -23.21 -11.80 -1.70
N SER A 254 -22.97 -12.86 -2.47
CA SER A 254 -22.53 -12.77 -3.87
C SER A 254 -23.55 -13.32 -4.86
N GLU A 255 -23.52 -12.76 -6.07
CA GLU A 255 -24.15 -13.36 -7.24
C GLU A 255 -23.17 -14.31 -7.95
N GLU A 256 -23.67 -15.43 -8.47
CA GLU A 256 -22.88 -16.34 -9.30
C GLU A 256 -22.96 -15.89 -10.78
N LEU A 257 -21.80 -15.88 -11.45
CA LEU A 257 -21.62 -15.55 -12.85
C LEU A 257 -21.26 -16.79 -13.67
N SER A 258 -21.46 -16.72 -14.99
CA SER A 258 -20.80 -17.68 -15.88
C SER A 258 -19.30 -17.40 -15.96
N GLU A 259 -18.52 -18.44 -16.22
CA GLU A 259 -17.07 -18.33 -16.46
C GLU A 259 -16.75 -17.32 -17.57
N GLU A 260 -17.45 -17.40 -18.69
CA GLU A 260 -17.29 -16.48 -19.83
C GLU A 260 -17.49 -15.03 -19.39
N LYS A 261 -18.58 -14.73 -18.67
CA LYS A 261 -18.87 -13.38 -18.20
C LYS A 261 -17.80 -12.88 -17.22
N TYR A 262 -17.33 -13.74 -16.32
CA TYR A 262 -16.28 -13.38 -15.36
C TYR A 262 -15.00 -12.93 -16.05
N TRP A 263 -14.55 -13.68 -17.06
CA TRP A 263 -13.32 -13.35 -17.80
C TRP A 263 -13.50 -12.20 -18.80
N ASP A 264 -14.69 -12.04 -19.38
CA ASP A 264 -15.01 -10.88 -20.21
C ASP A 264 -14.93 -9.58 -19.38
N ILE A 265 -15.42 -9.61 -18.13
CA ILE A 265 -15.33 -8.45 -17.21
C ILE A 265 -13.88 -8.19 -16.83
N ALA A 266 -13.11 -9.22 -16.47
CA ALA A 266 -11.68 -9.06 -16.16
C ALA A 266 -10.93 -8.40 -17.32
N ALA A 267 -11.15 -8.90 -18.55
CA ALA A 267 -10.54 -8.33 -19.75
C ALA A 267 -10.96 -6.88 -20.00
N ALA A 268 -12.23 -6.54 -19.77
CA ALA A 268 -12.72 -5.17 -19.89
C ALA A 268 -12.07 -4.21 -18.88
N TYR A 269 -11.79 -4.66 -17.66
CA TYR A 269 -11.01 -3.87 -16.69
C TYR A 269 -9.55 -3.72 -17.14
N SER A 270 -8.91 -4.79 -17.60
CA SER A 270 -7.54 -4.72 -18.11
C SER A 270 -7.39 -3.77 -19.30
N GLU A 271 -8.41 -3.64 -20.16
CA GLU A 271 -8.37 -2.70 -21.31
C GLU A 271 -8.48 -1.22 -20.89
N ARG A 272 -8.97 -0.94 -19.69
CA ARG A 272 -9.13 0.42 -19.15
C ARG A 272 -7.94 0.89 -18.34
N THR A 273 -6.94 0.04 -18.09
CA THR A 273 -5.74 0.45 -17.37
C THR A 273 -5.01 1.54 -18.15
N ILE A 274 -4.50 2.53 -17.43
CA ILE A 274 -3.78 3.64 -18.04
C ILE A 274 -2.27 3.50 -17.82
N THR A 275 -1.52 3.88 -18.85
CA THR A 275 -0.07 4.05 -18.73
C THR A 275 0.24 5.38 -18.06
N LEU A 276 1.02 5.34 -16.99
CA LEU A 276 1.46 6.48 -16.21
C LEU A 276 2.85 6.94 -16.64
N GLU A 277 3.09 8.25 -16.57
CA GLU A 277 4.43 8.82 -16.66
C GLU A 277 5.02 8.92 -15.26
N PHE A 278 6.22 8.36 -15.06
CA PHE A 278 6.93 8.32 -13.79
C PHE A 278 8.21 9.18 -13.83
N THR A 279 8.57 9.71 -12.67
CA THR A 279 9.94 10.14 -12.35
C THR A 279 10.70 8.92 -11.81
N PRO A 280 11.75 8.42 -12.47
CA PRO A 280 12.58 7.33 -11.93
C PRO A 280 13.26 7.75 -10.63
N PHE A 281 13.48 6.80 -9.71
CA PHE A 281 14.25 7.09 -8.49
C PHE A 281 15.69 7.50 -8.79
N ALA A 282 16.27 7.10 -9.92
CA ALA A 282 17.55 7.62 -10.43
C ALA A 282 17.59 9.15 -10.60
N LYS A 283 16.42 9.79 -10.71
CA LYS A 283 16.27 11.25 -10.83
C LYS A 283 15.77 11.91 -9.54
N TYR A 284 15.47 11.12 -8.51
CA TYR A 284 15.07 11.66 -7.22
C TYR A 284 16.27 12.27 -6.50
N GLU A 285 16.14 13.51 -6.05
CA GLU A 285 17.12 14.14 -5.20
C GLU A 285 16.86 13.73 -3.75
N TYR A 286 17.62 12.73 -3.27
CA TYR A 286 17.55 12.34 -1.86
C TYR A 286 17.90 13.54 -0.98
N VAL A 287 16.94 13.96 -0.18
CA VAL A 287 17.11 14.96 0.88
C VAL A 287 16.98 14.20 2.18
N GLU A 288 18.03 14.13 2.98
CA GLU A 288 17.93 13.51 4.29
C GLU A 288 16.89 14.27 5.11
N ASN A 289 15.77 13.61 5.41
CA ASN A 289 14.81 14.17 6.35
C ASN A 289 15.50 14.19 7.70
N GLU A 290 15.64 15.38 8.28
CA GLU A 290 15.76 15.50 9.73
C GLU A 290 14.37 15.22 10.33
N VAL A 291 13.82 14.01 10.08
CA VAL A 291 12.71 13.49 10.88
C VAL A 291 13.35 13.08 12.20
N GLY A 292 12.85 13.66 13.28
CA GLY A 292 13.51 13.60 14.57
C GLY A 292 14.49 14.73 14.77
N SER A 293 14.68 15.07 16.03
CA SER A 293 15.72 15.98 16.45
C SER A 293 17.07 15.25 16.47
N LYS A 294 18.15 15.94 16.07
CA LYS A 294 19.53 15.44 16.27
C LYS A 294 19.92 15.42 17.74
N GLU A 295 19.36 16.34 18.52
CA GLU A 295 19.67 16.54 19.93
C GLU A 295 18.77 15.71 20.84
N VAL A 296 17.58 15.30 20.39
CA VAL A 296 16.54 14.67 21.18
C VAL A 296 15.87 13.55 20.40
N SER A 297 15.83 12.36 20.99
CA SER A 297 14.99 11.26 20.54
C SER A 297 13.84 11.02 21.50
N ILE A 298 12.85 10.27 21.01
CA ILE A 298 11.72 9.82 21.79
C ILE A 298 11.51 8.33 21.54
N GLU A 299 11.14 7.60 22.58
CA GLU A 299 10.82 6.17 22.49
C GLU A 299 9.58 5.85 23.32
N TRP A 300 8.73 4.95 22.85
CA TRP A 300 7.65 4.40 23.66
C TRP A 300 8.22 3.46 24.72
N ILE A 301 7.82 3.65 25.97
CA ILE A 301 8.19 2.78 27.09
C ILE A 301 6.95 2.26 27.82
N THR A 302 7.12 1.14 28.50
CA THR A 302 6.09 0.54 29.34
C THR A 302 6.08 1.15 30.74
N LYS A 303 4.97 0.95 31.46
CA LYS A 303 4.88 1.29 32.90
C LYS A 303 5.95 0.59 33.72
N ASP A 304 6.26 -0.65 33.40
CA ASP A 304 7.27 -1.44 34.11
C ASP A 304 8.68 -0.83 33.88
N GLU A 305 9.03 -0.48 32.65
CA GLU A 305 10.29 0.20 32.32
C GLU A 305 10.41 1.58 33.00
N LEU A 306 9.32 2.33 33.06
CA LEU A 306 9.28 3.59 33.83
C LEU A 306 9.55 3.34 35.33
N HIS A 307 8.92 2.32 35.91
CA HIS A 307 9.11 1.97 37.32
C HIS A 307 10.54 1.48 37.62
N GLU A 308 11.13 0.68 36.72
CA GLU A 308 12.48 0.12 36.87
C GLU A 308 13.57 1.18 36.69
N SER A 309 13.41 2.09 35.72
CA SER A 309 14.36 3.16 35.44
C SER A 309 14.40 4.26 36.50
N GLN A 310 13.33 4.39 37.31
CA GLN A 310 13.14 5.50 38.25
C GLN A 310 13.18 6.88 37.59
N MET A 311 12.86 6.94 36.29
CA MET A 311 12.83 8.17 35.52
C MET A 311 11.78 9.13 36.07
N GLY A 312 12.07 10.43 36.03
CA GLY A 312 11.05 11.46 36.30
C GLY A 312 9.94 11.36 35.25
N ASN A 313 8.69 11.59 35.65
CA ASN A 313 7.54 11.51 34.75
C ASN A 313 6.62 12.73 34.91
N PHE A 314 6.23 13.34 33.79
CA PHE A 314 5.12 14.30 33.75
C PHE A 314 3.87 13.63 33.16
N VAL A 315 2.76 13.68 33.88
CA VAL A 315 1.47 13.14 33.43
C VAL A 315 0.61 14.30 32.98
N ALA A 316 0.36 14.40 31.67
CA ALA A 316 -0.50 15.45 31.10
C ALA A 316 -1.98 15.16 31.40
N GLU A 317 -2.38 13.92 31.19
CA GLU A 317 -3.72 13.40 31.44
C GLU A 317 -3.64 11.90 31.73
N THR A 318 -4.56 11.43 32.55
CA THR A 318 -4.76 10.00 32.83
C THR A 318 -5.96 9.49 32.04
N SER A 319 -5.79 8.47 31.20
CA SER A 319 -6.87 7.81 30.46
C SER A 319 -6.62 6.31 30.34
N GLU A 320 -7.59 5.55 29.84
CA GLU A 320 -7.39 4.12 29.53
C GLU A 320 -6.47 3.90 28.31
N TYR A 321 -6.21 4.95 27.53
CA TYR A 321 -5.39 4.96 26.32
C TYR A 321 -4.09 5.74 26.51
N GLU A 322 -3.61 5.85 27.74
CA GLU A 322 -2.36 6.54 28.02
C GLU A 322 -1.15 5.77 27.45
N VAL A 323 -0.28 6.51 26.78
CA VAL A 323 1.03 6.05 26.32
C VAL A 323 2.11 6.76 27.12
N ILE A 324 3.26 6.11 27.29
CA ILE A 324 4.40 6.67 27.99
C ILE A 324 5.54 6.77 27.00
N ALA A 325 6.08 7.98 26.86
CA ALA A 325 7.25 8.24 26.03
C ALA A 325 8.43 8.67 26.89
N ALA A 326 9.61 8.11 26.64
CA ALA A 326 10.86 8.59 27.19
C ALA A 326 11.51 9.57 26.20
N ILE A 327 11.78 10.78 26.67
CA ILE A 327 12.54 11.80 25.95
C ILE A 327 14.01 11.63 26.33
N ILE A 328 14.88 11.48 25.34
CA ILE A 328 16.31 11.25 25.54
C ILE A 328 17.08 12.34 24.81
N ALA A 329 17.88 13.12 25.55
CA ALA A 329 18.81 14.07 24.96
C ALA A 329 20.15 13.41 24.62
N HIS A 330 20.64 13.65 23.41
CA HIS A 330 21.98 13.25 22.93
C HIS A 330 23.02 14.37 23.15
N GLU A 331 22.55 15.61 23.24
CA GLU A 331 23.35 16.80 23.60
C GLU A 331 22.62 17.61 24.68
N ASN A 332 23.32 18.52 25.35
CA ASN A 332 22.68 19.38 26.34
C ASN A 332 21.76 20.38 25.63
N ILE A 333 20.49 20.38 26.01
CA ILE A 333 19.48 21.33 25.55
C ILE A 333 18.99 22.20 26.71
N MET A 334 18.47 23.37 26.39
CA MET A 334 17.94 24.33 27.35
C MET A 334 16.43 24.45 27.22
N ASN A 335 15.77 24.90 28.29
CA ASN A 335 14.35 25.28 28.25
C ASN A 335 13.40 24.21 27.68
N LEU A 336 13.66 22.91 27.94
CA LEU A 336 12.77 21.83 27.53
C LEU A 336 11.37 22.04 28.13
N LYS A 337 10.36 22.05 27.28
CA LYS A 337 8.95 22.20 27.61
C LYS A 337 8.13 21.11 26.94
N ILE A 338 7.09 20.69 27.65
CA ILE A 338 6.03 19.83 27.10
C ILE A 338 4.86 20.72 26.72
N LEU A 339 4.35 20.52 25.52
CA LEU A 339 3.34 21.34 24.88
C LEU A 339 2.05 20.55 24.66
N SER A 340 0.92 21.24 24.81
CA SER A 340 -0.32 20.87 24.15
C SER A 340 -0.34 21.53 22.78
N LEU A 341 -0.78 20.79 21.77
CA LEU A 341 -0.88 21.25 20.39
C LEU A 341 -2.34 21.32 19.97
N THR A 342 -2.69 22.38 19.24
CA THR A 342 -3.96 22.50 18.53
C THR A 342 -3.64 22.72 17.05
N TYR A 343 -4.12 21.81 16.20
CA TYR A 343 -3.95 21.94 14.75
C TYR A 343 -4.70 23.18 14.25
N GLU A 344 -4.03 23.98 13.43
CA GLU A 344 -4.58 25.23 12.90
C GLU A 344 -4.74 25.19 11.39
N ASP A 345 -3.70 24.76 10.67
CA ASP A 345 -3.63 24.82 9.20
C ASP A 345 -2.45 23.98 8.68
N VAL A 346 -2.25 23.98 7.37
CA VAL A 346 -1.07 23.46 6.69
C VAL A 346 -0.37 24.58 5.92
N ASP A 347 0.97 24.62 5.92
CA ASP A 347 1.70 25.63 5.16
C ASP A 347 1.81 25.31 3.66
N ASP A 348 2.28 26.27 2.86
CA ASP A 348 2.49 26.13 1.41
C ASP A 348 3.51 25.02 1.04
N MET A 349 4.08 24.31 2.01
CA MET A 349 4.99 23.17 1.82
C MET A 349 4.42 21.86 2.38
N GLY A 350 3.15 21.85 2.81
CA GLY A 350 2.50 20.67 3.37
C GLY A 350 2.78 20.43 4.86
N ASN A 351 3.47 21.34 5.56
CA ASN A 351 3.78 21.13 6.97
C ASN A 351 2.62 21.59 7.86
N ALA A 352 2.24 20.76 8.83
CA ALA A 352 1.23 21.12 9.82
C ALA A 352 1.67 22.35 10.65
N ILE A 353 0.73 23.27 10.83
CA ILE A 353 0.88 24.46 11.68
C ILE A 353 0.06 24.23 12.94
N PHE A 354 0.71 24.37 14.10
CA PHE A 354 0.05 24.22 15.40
C PHE A 354 0.12 25.52 16.20
N SER A 355 -0.96 25.82 16.93
CA SER A 355 -0.89 26.67 18.10
C SER A 355 -0.50 25.83 19.32
N THR A 356 0.24 26.43 20.26
CA THR A 356 0.83 25.69 21.39
C THR A 356 0.51 26.31 22.74
N GLU A 357 0.27 25.45 23.73
CA GLU A 357 0.18 25.82 25.15
C GLU A 357 1.23 25.04 25.95
N VAL A 358 2.00 25.72 26.81
CA VAL A 358 3.01 25.07 27.65
C VAL A 358 2.33 24.37 28.83
N LEU A 359 2.38 23.04 28.84
CA LEU A 359 1.84 22.21 29.93
C LEU A 359 2.84 22.03 31.07
N TYR A 360 4.12 21.88 30.71
CA TYR A 360 5.18 21.65 31.67
C TYR A 360 6.49 22.27 31.21
N THR A 361 7.28 22.79 32.15
CA THR A 361 8.63 23.28 31.90
C THR A 361 9.59 22.43 32.73
N TYR A 362 10.40 21.63 32.05
CA TYR A 362 11.48 20.87 32.67
C TYR A 362 12.69 21.78 32.95
N GLY A 363 13.05 22.61 31.96
CA GLY A 363 14.21 23.49 32.03
C GLY A 363 15.43 22.92 31.30
N ASP A 364 16.63 23.16 31.84
CA ASP A 364 17.87 22.63 31.26
C ASP A 364 17.90 21.10 31.37
N PHE A 365 18.23 20.44 30.27
CA PHE A 365 18.14 19.00 30.13
C PHE A 365 19.48 18.44 29.61
N GLU A 366 20.14 17.66 30.47
CA GLU A 366 21.47 17.13 30.21
C GLU A 366 21.42 15.87 29.34
N ALA A 367 22.42 15.71 28.47
CA ALA A 367 22.57 14.54 27.64
C ALA A 367 22.62 13.24 28.45
N GLY A 368 21.92 12.20 27.99
CA GLY A 368 21.90 10.87 28.56
C GLY A 368 20.99 10.67 29.77
N ASN A 369 20.31 11.71 30.25
CA ASN A 369 19.31 11.59 31.31
C ASN A 369 17.90 11.56 30.69
N PRO A 370 17.21 10.41 30.65
CA PRO A 370 15.88 10.35 30.06
C PRO A 370 14.83 11.01 30.98
N PHE A 371 13.77 11.55 30.39
CA PHE A 371 12.59 12.06 31.11
C PHE A 371 11.32 11.53 30.46
N ALA A 372 10.42 10.98 31.27
CA ALA A 372 9.19 10.39 30.78
C ALA A 372 8.06 11.41 30.73
N ILE A 373 7.17 11.21 29.77
CA ILE A 373 5.87 11.85 29.70
C ILE A 373 4.80 10.79 29.54
N THR A 374 3.69 10.96 30.25
CA THR A 374 2.47 10.18 30.09
C THR A 374 1.42 11.07 29.44
N ILE A 375 1.01 10.70 28.23
CA ILE A 375 0.09 11.46 27.38
C ILE A 375 -0.99 10.52 26.84
N THR A 376 -2.05 11.07 26.28
CA THR A 376 -3.09 10.30 25.57
C THR A 376 -3.04 10.67 24.09
N MET A 377 -2.86 9.69 23.21
CA MET A 377 -2.93 9.93 21.77
C MET A 377 -4.35 9.68 21.27
N ASN A 378 -4.97 10.71 20.68
CA ASN A 378 -6.32 10.63 20.13
C ASN A 378 -6.27 10.86 18.62
N GLY A 379 -6.41 9.79 17.84
CA GLY A 379 -6.33 9.85 16.39
C GLY A 379 -4.91 10.13 15.88
N THR A 380 -4.81 10.56 14.63
CA THR A 380 -3.54 10.75 13.90
C THR A 380 -2.97 12.16 14.00
N ILE A 381 -3.77 13.15 14.44
CA ILE A 381 -3.30 14.53 14.64
C ILE A 381 -2.58 14.64 15.99
N PRO A 382 -1.29 15.02 16.03
CA PRO A 382 -0.57 15.20 17.28
C PRO A 382 -1.22 16.25 18.18
N SER A 383 -1.55 15.83 19.41
CA SER A 383 -2.10 16.71 20.46
C SER A 383 -1.05 17.18 21.46
N TYR A 384 0.15 16.62 21.39
CA TYR A 384 1.26 16.88 22.30
C TYR A 384 2.57 17.06 21.54
N GLY A 385 3.45 17.87 22.11
CA GLY A 385 4.76 18.14 21.52
C GLY A 385 5.78 18.55 22.57
N ILE A 386 6.98 18.83 22.09
CA ILE A 386 8.05 19.42 22.88
C ILE A 386 8.58 20.68 22.21
N SER A 387 9.14 21.58 23.01
CA SER A 387 10.06 22.61 22.51
C SER A 387 11.29 22.66 23.38
N TYR A 388 12.43 22.96 22.78
CA TYR A 388 13.68 23.18 23.50
C TYR A 388 14.55 24.19 22.74
N GLU A 389 15.59 24.68 23.41
CA GLU A 389 16.59 25.58 22.86
C GLU A 389 17.95 24.89 22.77
N THR A 390 18.61 24.99 21.62
CA THR A 390 19.98 24.54 21.41
C THR A 390 20.98 25.54 21.96
N ALA A 391 22.26 25.13 22.10
CA ALA A 391 23.31 25.97 22.68
C ALA A 391 23.59 27.28 21.92
N ASP A 392 23.23 27.36 20.63
CA ASP A 392 23.31 28.56 19.80
C ASP A 392 22.08 29.47 19.92
N GLY A 393 21.08 29.08 20.73
CA GLY A 393 19.89 29.87 21.05
C GLY A 393 18.75 29.72 20.06
N VAL A 394 18.78 28.72 19.18
CA VAL A 394 17.66 28.38 18.29
C VAL A 394 16.61 27.58 19.07
N THR A 395 15.34 27.96 18.92
CA THR A 395 14.21 27.21 19.52
C THR A 395 13.61 26.29 18.47
N HIS A 396 13.50 25.01 18.82
CA HIS A 396 12.84 24.01 17.98
C HIS A 396 11.50 23.58 18.57
N TYR A 397 10.59 23.17 17.69
CA TYR A 397 9.25 22.73 18.03
C TYR A 397 8.97 21.40 17.34
N TYR A 398 8.63 20.38 18.13
CA TYR A 398 8.36 19.05 17.62
C TYR A 398 7.03 18.53 18.14
N ALA A 399 6.25 17.96 17.23
CA ALA A 399 5.06 17.19 17.54
C ALA A 399 5.49 15.75 17.87
N ILE A 400 4.88 15.17 18.90
CA ILE A 400 5.08 13.76 19.24
C ILE A 400 4.07 12.96 18.44
N SER A 401 4.56 12.09 17.57
CA SER A 401 3.75 11.27 16.69
C SER A 401 4.15 9.81 16.77
N GLU A 402 3.25 8.95 16.30
CA GLU A 402 3.52 7.54 16.04
C GLU A 402 3.84 7.36 14.56
N SER A 403 4.86 6.56 14.27
CA SER A 403 5.22 6.13 12.93
C SER A 403 4.12 5.24 12.35
N GLY A 404 3.53 5.65 11.23
CA GLY A 404 2.64 4.77 10.46
C GLY A 404 3.33 3.55 9.86
N MET A 405 4.67 3.50 9.86
CA MET A 405 5.44 2.39 9.27
C MET A 405 5.64 1.22 10.24
N ASP A 406 5.97 1.52 11.49
CA ASP A 406 6.41 0.53 12.48
C ASP A 406 5.87 0.77 13.90
N GLY A 407 5.02 1.79 14.09
CA GLY A 407 4.45 2.16 15.38
C GLY A 407 5.46 2.80 16.35
N SER A 408 6.67 3.13 15.91
CA SER A 408 7.67 3.78 16.76
C SER A 408 7.29 5.23 17.10
N ALA A 409 7.83 5.74 18.21
CA ALA A 409 7.67 7.14 18.58
C ALA A 409 8.61 8.00 17.73
N LEU A 410 8.12 9.12 17.20
CA LEU A 410 8.96 10.06 16.46
C LEU A 410 8.60 11.51 16.77
N LEU A 411 9.57 12.39 16.52
CA LEU A 411 9.42 13.83 16.64
C LEU A 411 9.31 14.44 15.23
N VAL A 412 8.18 15.08 14.93
CA VAL A 412 7.96 15.79 13.66
C VAL A 412 8.15 17.28 13.90
N GLU A 413 9.11 17.92 13.23
CA GLU A 413 9.30 19.36 13.36
C GLU A 413 8.08 20.09 12.78
N PHE A 414 7.60 21.14 13.47
CA PHE A 414 6.49 21.94 13.00
C PHE A 414 6.73 23.43 13.21
N LYS A 415 5.97 24.26 12.51
CA LYS A 415 5.99 25.71 12.68
C LYS A 415 4.89 26.15 13.65
N GLN A 416 5.29 26.95 14.64
CA GLN A 416 4.34 27.61 15.52
C GLN A 416 3.67 28.78 14.77
N LYS A 417 2.37 28.96 15.00
CA LYS A 417 1.59 30.10 14.48
C LYS A 417 1.93 31.44 15.14
#